data_AF-A0A963D1V1-F1
#
_entry.id   AF-A0A963D1V1-F1
#
_cell.length_a   1.000
_cell.length_b   1.000
_cell.length_c   1.000
_cell.angle_alpha   90.00
_cell.angle_beta   90.00
_cell.angle_gamma   90.00
#
_symmetry.space_group_name_H-M   'P 1'
#
loop_
_entity.id
_entity.type
_entity.pdbx_description
1 polymer ?
#
loop_
_entity_poly.entity_id
_entity_poly.type
_entity_poly.pdbx_seq_one_letter_code
_entity_poly.pdbx_strand_id
1 'polypeptide(L)'
;MSTEQKIIYTLTDEAPLLATCSLLPIIRAFTEPAGVKVEKSDISVSARVLSEFGEFLSDDQKVPDNLGELGRLTQDPTTNIIKLPNISASVAQLMACVKELQAKGYAIPDYPEDPKTDDEKALRARYGKCLGSAVNPVLREGNSDRRAPTAVKNYARKNPHSMGEWKQWSQTHCSHMSYGDFYHGEKSMTLDRARDVKMELVTNSGKTVVLKPKVALQDGEVIDSMFMSKKALCDFYERELNDCRDSGILFSLHVKATMMKVSHPIVFGHCVKIYYKEAFEKHGKLFDELGVNVNNGMSVLYEKIATLPETQRDEIIRDLHACQEHRPRLAMVDSA
;
A
#
# COMPACT_ATOMS: atom_id res chain seq x y z
N MET A 1 -8.68 -42.21 -14.40
CA MET A 1 -7.99 -41.20 -15.24
C MET A 1 -7.02 -40.50 -14.32
N SER A 2 -5.72 -40.53 -14.61
CA SER A 2 -4.72 -39.82 -13.83
C SER A 2 -5.00 -38.32 -13.94
N THR A 3 -5.50 -37.68 -12.89
CA THR A 3 -5.57 -36.23 -12.80
C THR A 3 -4.14 -35.70 -12.81
N GLU A 4 -3.75 -35.01 -13.88
CA GLU A 4 -2.44 -34.39 -14.02
C GLU A 4 -2.23 -33.43 -12.83
N GLN A 5 -1.23 -33.71 -11.99
CA GLN A 5 -0.96 -32.89 -10.81
C GLN A 5 -0.24 -31.61 -11.23
N LYS A 6 -0.85 -30.46 -10.93
CA LYS A 6 -0.35 -29.15 -11.33
C LYS A 6 -0.05 -28.28 -10.12
N ILE A 7 1.12 -27.66 -10.12
CA ILE A 7 1.51 -26.59 -9.21
C ILE A 7 1.57 -25.29 -10.00
N ILE A 8 0.92 -24.26 -9.49
CA ILE A 8 1.00 -22.92 -10.03
C ILE A 8 2.07 -22.14 -9.26
N TYR A 9 3.05 -21.62 -9.97
CA TYR A 9 4.17 -20.87 -9.42
C TYR A 9 4.04 -19.41 -9.84
N THR A 10 3.84 -18.52 -8.86
CA THR A 10 3.62 -17.10 -9.17
C THR A 10 4.91 -16.41 -9.59
N LEU A 11 4.90 -15.71 -10.71
CA LEU A 11 5.91 -14.71 -11.05
C LEU A 11 5.49 -13.39 -10.41
N THR A 12 6.41 -12.75 -9.70
CA THR A 12 6.14 -11.57 -8.88
C THR A 12 7.09 -10.44 -9.26
N ASP A 13 7.52 -9.63 -8.30
CA ASP A 13 8.32 -8.43 -8.53
C ASP A 13 9.69 -8.55 -7.85
N GLU A 14 10.62 -7.65 -8.20
CA GLU A 14 11.89 -7.39 -7.50
C GLU A 14 12.74 -8.66 -7.22
N ALA A 15 13.29 -8.79 -6.01
CA ALA A 15 14.21 -9.87 -5.65
C ALA A 15 13.57 -11.28 -5.78
N PRO A 16 12.32 -11.53 -5.35
CA PRO A 16 11.66 -12.81 -5.58
C PRO A 16 11.55 -13.21 -7.06
N LEU A 17 11.35 -12.26 -7.97
CA LEU A 17 11.34 -12.55 -9.41
C LEU A 17 12.73 -12.98 -9.89
N LEU A 18 13.78 -12.27 -9.49
CA LEU A 18 15.17 -12.63 -9.82
C LEU A 18 15.52 -14.04 -9.30
N ALA A 19 15.15 -14.35 -8.06
CA ALA A 19 15.33 -15.68 -7.48
C ALA A 19 14.56 -16.75 -8.27
N THR A 20 13.35 -16.43 -8.74
CA THR A 20 12.53 -17.34 -9.55
C THR A 20 13.20 -17.68 -10.88
N CYS A 21 13.86 -16.72 -11.53
CA CYS A 21 14.60 -16.98 -12.77
C CYS A 21 15.69 -18.05 -12.61
N SER A 22 16.29 -18.16 -11.43
CA SER A 22 17.29 -19.19 -11.11
C SER A 22 16.66 -20.49 -10.60
N LEU A 23 15.70 -20.41 -9.68
CA LEU A 23 15.20 -21.56 -8.94
C LEU A 23 14.11 -22.35 -9.69
N LEU A 24 13.26 -21.68 -10.48
CA LEU A 24 12.14 -22.34 -11.15
C LEU A 24 12.56 -23.42 -12.16
N PRO A 25 13.62 -23.25 -12.98
CA PRO A 25 14.12 -24.33 -13.83
C PRO A 25 14.53 -25.57 -13.04
N ILE A 26 15.15 -25.38 -11.87
CA ILE A 26 15.55 -26.47 -10.98
C ILE A 26 14.30 -27.20 -10.47
N ILE A 27 13.31 -26.48 -9.93
CA ILE A 27 12.06 -27.09 -9.45
C ILE A 27 11.42 -27.96 -10.53
N ARG A 28 11.30 -27.44 -11.76
CA ARG A 28 10.71 -28.17 -12.89
C ARG A 28 11.44 -29.47 -13.21
N ALA A 29 12.78 -29.43 -13.26
CA ALA A 29 13.59 -30.62 -13.54
C ALA A 29 13.42 -31.71 -12.49
N PHE A 30 13.17 -31.35 -11.22
CA PHE A 30 12.94 -32.30 -10.14
C PHE A 30 11.50 -32.82 -10.08
N THR A 31 10.51 -32.05 -10.53
CA THR A 31 9.09 -32.44 -10.49
C THR A 31 8.63 -33.22 -11.72
N GLU A 32 9.31 -33.04 -12.86
CA GLU A 32 8.97 -33.70 -14.13
C GLU A 32 8.96 -35.24 -14.04
N PRO A 33 9.95 -35.93 -13.44
CA PRO A 33 9.92 -37.39 -13.29
C PRO A 33 8.77 -37.91 -12.42
N ALA A 34 8.21 -37.06 -11.57
CA ALA A 34 7.05 -37.38 -10.73
C ALA A 34 5.71 -37.11 -11.43
N GLY A 35 5.72 -36.63 -12.69
CA GLY A 35 4.51 -36.25 -13.42
C GLY A 35 3.83 -35.00 -12.87
N VAL A 36 4.55 -34.16 -12.12
CA VAL A 36 4.02 -32.92 -11.54
C VAL A 36 4.41 -31.73 -12.42
N LYS A 37 3.40 -31.09 -13.02
CA LYS A 37 3.57 -29.94 -13.90
C LYS A 37 3.66 -28.65 -13.09
N VAL A 38 4.63 -27.80 -13.40
CA VAL A 38 4.78 -26.48 -12.74
C VAL A 38 4.53 -25.36 -13.75
N GLU A 39 3.37 -24.72 -13.63
CA GLU A 39 2.94 -23.64 -14.52
C GLU A 39 3.20 -22.26 -13.91
N LYS A 40 3.57 -21.31 -14.75
CA LYS A 40 3.82 -19.93 -14.32
C LYS A 40 2.51 -19.16 -14.35
N SER A 41 2.32 -18.27 -13.38
CA SER A 41 1.25 -17.28 -13.39
C SER A 41 1.82 -15.92 -13.00
N ASP A 42 1.83 -14.98 -13.93
CA ASP A 42 2.42 -13.66 -13.70
C ASP A 42 1.41 -12.72 -13.02
N ILE A 43 1.75 -12.29 -11.81
CA ILE A 43 0.96 -11.38 -10.98
C ILE A 43 1.76 -10.13 -10.57
N SER A 44 2.85 -9.85 -11.28
CA SER A 44 3.65 -8.62 -11.12
C SER A 44 2.78 -7.36 -11.29
N VAL A 45 3.27 -6.22 -10.79
CA VAL A 45 2.59 -4.92 -11.01
C VAL A 45 2.39 -4.67 -12.50
N SER A 46 3.42 -4.91 -13.32
CA SER A 46 3.36 -4.74 -14.77
C SER A 46 2.31 -5.65 -15.42
N ALA A 47 2.27 -6.94 -15.07
CA ALA A 47 1.31 -7.86 -15.66
C ALA A 47 -0.13 -7.47 -15.32
N ARG A 48 -0.39 -7.06 -14.07
CA ARG A 48 -1.72 -6.61 -13.64
C ARG A 48 -2.16 -5.31 -14.31
N VAL A 49 -1.23 -4.37 -14.52
CA VAL A 49 -1.52 -3.15 -15.28
C VAL A 49 -1.84 -3.51 -16.72
N LEU A 50 -1.01 -4.30 -17.39
CA LEU A 50 -1.24 -4.68 -18.78
C LEU A 50 -2.54 -5.46 -18.99
N SER A 51 -2.89 -6.39 -18.09
CA SER A 51 -4.15 -7.13 -18.18
C SER A 51 -5.37 -6.23 -17.95
N GLU A 52 -5.26 -5.24 -17.07
CA GLU A 52 -6.35 -4.29 -16.81
C GLU A 52 -6.58 -3.35 -17.99
N PHE A 53 -5.57 -3.02 -18.81
CA PHE A 53 -5.66 -2.06 -19.92
C PHE A 53 -5.50 -2.72 -21.31
N GLY A 54 -5.90 -3.98 -21.45
CA GLY A 54 -5.69 -4.76 -22.67
C GLY A 54 -6.25 -4.12 -23.96
N GLU A 55 -7.26 -3.25 -23.87
CA GLU A 55 -7.81 -2.51 -25.02
C GLU A 55 -6.89 -1.40 -25.56
N PHE A 56 -5.91 -0.94 -24.78
CA PHE A 56 -4.89 0.01 -25.22
C PHE A 56 -3.68 -0.68 -25.87
N LEU A 57 -3.68 -2.01 -25.90
CA LEU A 57 -2.54 -2.83 -26.32
C LEU A 57 -2.82 -3.48 -27.68
N SER A 58 -1.76 -3.65 -28.47
CA SER A 58 -1.80 -4.51 -29.65
C SER A 58 -1.99 -5.98 -29.25
N ASP A 59 -2.41 -6.82 -30.18
CA ASP A 59 -2.71 -8.23 -29.88
C ASP A 59 -1.49 -9.02 -29.37
N ASP A 60 -0.28 -8.65 -29.80
CA ASP A 60 0.99 -9.23 -29.33
C ASP A 60 1.43 -8.70 -27.94
N GLN A 61 0.92 -7.54 -27.53
CA GLN A 61 1.21 -6.93 -26.23
C GLN A 61 0.24 -7.37 -25.12
N LYS A 62 -0.94 -7.88 -25.48
CA LYS A 62 -1.96 -8.31 -24.53
C LYS A 62 -1.48 -9.47 -23.67
N VAL A 63 -1.75 -9.39 -22.38
CA VAL A 63 -1.51 -10.45 -21.40
C VAL A 63 -2.83 -10.88 -20.76
N PRO A 64 -2.98 -12.16 -20.38
CA PRO A 64 -4.19 -12.62 -19.72
C PRO A 64 -4.33 -12.03 -18.30
N ASP A 65 -5.56 -11.90 -17.82
CA ASP A 65 -5.85 -11.61 -16.41
C ASP A 65 -5.59 -12.85 -15.54
N ASN A 66 -4.32 -13.07 -15.25
CA ASN A 66 -3.87 -14.17 -14.40
C ASN A 66 -4.38 -14.05 -12.96
N LEU A 67 -4.58 -12.84 -12.43
CA LEU A 67 -5.07 -12.69 -11.06
C LEU A 67 -6.55 -13.09 -10.96
N GLY A 68 -7.36 -12.69 -11.94
CA GLY A 68 -8.75 -13.15 -12.07
C GLY A 68 -8.83 -14.67 -12.21
N GLU A 69 -7.98 -15.27 -13.04
CA GLU A 69 -7.95 -16.73 -13.18
C GLU A 69 -7.50 -17.43 -11.89
N LEU A 70 -6.47 -16.93 -11.19
CA LEU A 70 -6.07 -17.48 -9.90
C LEU A 70 -7.19 -17.38 -8.86
N GLY A 71 -7.95 -16.28 -8.84
CA GLY A 71 -9.11 -16.12 -7.96
C GLY A 71 -10.24 -17.09 -8.28
N ARG A 72 -10.38 -17.52 -9.54
CA ARG A 72 -11.30 -18.61 -9.90
C ARG A 72 -10.76 -19.96 -9.42
N LEU A 73 -9.45 -20.18 -9.58
CA LEU A 73 -8.79 -21.43 -9.20
C LEU A 73 -8.76 -21.65 -7.68
N THR A 74 -8.77 -20.62 -6.85
CA THR A 74 -8.86 -20.79 -5.39
C THR A 74 -10.17 -21.45 -4.93
N GLN A 75 -11.20 -21.47 -5.77
CA GLN A 75 -12.46 -22.17 -5.52
C GLN A 75 -12.43 -23.65 -5.96
N ASP A 76 -11.37 -24.07 -6.65
CA ASP A 76 -11.19 -25.46 -7.09
C ASP A 76 -10.37 -26.24 -6.04
N PRO A 77 -10.91 -27.34 -5.48
CA PRO A 77 -10.24 -28.13 -4.45
C PRO A 77 -8.95 -28.83 -4.92
N THR A 78 -8.70 -28.87 -6.23
CA THR A 78 -7.49 -29.47 -6.82
C THR A 78 -6.35 -28.46 -7.00
N THR A 79 -6.61 -27.17 -6.75
CA THR A 79 -5.64 -26.10 -6.95
C THR A 79 -4.50 -26.13 -5.94
N ASN A 80 -3.28 -26.06 -6.44
CA ASN A 80 -2.06 -25.92 -5.66
C ASN A 80 -1.26 -24.71 -6.13
N ILE A 81 -1.13 -23.68 -5.28
CA ILE A 81 -0.46 -22.42 -5.59
C ILE A 81 0.73 -22.21 -4.66
N ILE A 82 1.91 -22.03 -5.24
CA ILE A 82 3.10 -21.48 -4.56
C ILE A 82 3.12 -19.97 -4.81
N LYS A 83 2.76 -19.22 -3.76
CA LYS A 83 2.70 -17.75 -3.78
C LYS A 83 3.96 -17.11 -3.20
N LEU A 84 4.72 -16.41 -4.04
CA LEU A 84 5.89 -15.63 -3.66
C LEU A 84 5.51 -14.21 -3.19
N PRO A 85 6.34 -13.50 -2.43
CA PRO A 85 6.09 -12.09 -2.11
C PRO A 85 5.97 -11.22 -3.36
N ASN A 86 5.01 -10.30 -3.38
CA ASN A 86 4.77 -9.37 -4.48
C ASN A 86 4.54 -7.95 -3.97
N ILE A 87 4.69 -6.95 -4.83
CA ILE A 87 4.48 -5.55 -4.49
C ILE A 87 2.99 -5.28 -4.24
N SER A 88 2.71 -4.61 -3.12
CA SER A 88 1.46 -3.88 -2.91
C SER A 88 1.71 -2.41 -3.27
N ALA A 89 1.42 -2.04 -4.52
CA ALA A 89 1.96 -0.82 -5.12
C ALA A 89 1.43 0.45 -4.44
N SER A 90 2.33 1.36 -4.08
CA SER A 90 1.99 2.76 -3.81
C SER A 90 1.64 3.49 -5.11
N VAL A 91 1.10 4.71 -5.01
CA VAL A 91 0.84 5.55 -6.19
C VAL A 91 2.15 5.84 -6.94
N ALA A 92 3.23 6.18 -6.23
CA ALA A 92 4.53 6.43 -6.83
C ALA A 92 5.07 5.20 -7.60
N GLN A 93 4.97 4.01 -7.01
CA GLN A 93 5.40 2.76 -7.67
C GLN A 93 4.55 2.45 -8.90
N LEU A 94 3.24 2.69 -8.85
CA LEU A 94 2.36 2.52 -10.01
C LEU A 94 2.75 3.49 -11.14
N MET A 95 2.94 4.77 -10.84
CA MET A 95 3.34 5.77 -11.84
C MET A 95 4.69 5.43 -12.47
N ALA A 96 5.66 4.97 -11.67
CA ALA A 96 6.94 4.49 -12.18
C ALA A 96 6.78 3.29 -13.12
N CYS A 97 5.95 2.30 -12.75
CA CYS A 97 5.64 1.15 -13.59
C CYS A 97 4.97 1.56 -14.91
N VAL A 98 3.99 2.47 -14.86
CA VAL A 98 3.29 2.97 -16.05
C VAL A 98 4.28 3.68 -16.98
N LYS A 99 5.13 4.56 -16.45
CA LYS A 99 6.17 5.24 -17.21
C LYS A 99 7.17 4.27 -17.86
N GLU A 100 7.58 3.23 -17.14
CA GLU A 100 8.48 2.20 -17.69
C GLU A 100 7.81 1.41 -18.82
N LEU A 101 6.54 1.05 -18.67
CA LEU A 101 5.77 0.37 -19.72
C LEU A 101 5.58 1.27 -20.95
N GLN A 102 5.24 2.55 -20.76
CA GLN A 102 5.13 3.51 -21.86
C GLN A 102 6.45 3.65 -22.63
N ALA A 103 7.59 3.73 -21.92
CA ALA A 103 8.92 3.76 -22.53
C ALA A 103 9.25 2.49 -23.33
N LYS A 104 8.59 1.36 -23.02
CA LYS A 104 8.69 0.09 -23.75
C LYS A 104 7.65 -0.04 -24.89
N GLY A 105 6.87 1.01 -25.16
CA GLY A 105 5.93 1.04 -26.29
C GLY A 105 4.51 0.54 -25.97
N TYR A 106 4.15 0.36 -24.70
CA TYR A 106 2.78 0.06 -24.29
C TYR A 106 1.99 1.37 -24.18
N ALA A 107 0.97 1.56 -25.01
CA ALA A 107 0.20 2.80 -25.09
C ALA A 107 -0.85 2.97 -23.97
N ILE A 108 -0.48 2.59 -22.73
CA ILE A 108 -1.35 2.70 -21.56
C ILE A 108 -1.45 4.16 -21.09
N PRO A 109 -2.63 4.61 -20.63
CA PRO A 109 -2.85 6.00 -20.22
C PRO A 109 -2.13 6.35 -18.91
N ASP A 110 -1.77 7.61 -18.73
CA ASP A 110 -1.18 8.09 -17.47
C ASP A 110 -2.14 7.93 -16.27
N TYR A 111 -1.58 7.82 -15.07
CA TYR A 111 -2.37 7.81 -13.85
C TYR A 111 -2.88 9.24 -13.53
N PRO A 112 -4.20 9.48 -13.47
CA PRO A 112 -4.74 10.81 -13.17
C PRO A 112 -4.63 11.11 -11.66
N GLU A 113 -3.60 11.87 -11.28
CA GLU A 113 -3.34 12.27 -9.89
C GLU A 113 -4.46 13.11 -9.28
N ASP A 114 -5.06 14.02 -10.06
CA ASP A 114 -6.13 14.93 -9.65
C ASP A 114 -7.26 14.95 -10.71
N PRO A 115 -8.12 13.92 -10.75
CA PRO A 115 -9.12 13.75 -11.80
C PRO A 115 -10.22 14.83 -11.71
N LYS A 116 -10.44 15.57 -12.79
CA LYS A 116 -11.46 16.61 -12.93
C LYS A 116 -12.68 16.12 -13.71
N THR A 117 -12.46 15.26 -14.70
CA THR A 117 -13.53 14.71 -15.55
C THR A 117 -14.02 13.35 -15.04
N ASP A 118 -15.19 12.92 -15.49
CA ASP A 118 -15.72 11.61 -15.12
C ASP A 118 -14.91 10.47 -15.77
N ASP A 119 -14.33 10.70 -16.95
CA ASP A 119 -13.42 9.76 -17.60
C ASP A 119 -12.13 9.59 -16.78
N GLU A 120 -11.55 10.68 -16.27
CA GLU A 120 -10.36 10.61 -15.40
C GLU A 120 -10.69 9.93 -14.06
N LYS A 121 -11.88 10.14 -13.50
CA LYS A 121 -12.32 9.43 -12.28
C LYS A 121 -12.50 7.93 -12.56
N ALA A 122 -13.08 7.57 -13.69
CA ALA A 122 -13.23 6.17 -14.10
C ALA A 122 -11.85 5.51 -14.31
N LEU A 123 -10.93 6.21 -14.97
CA LEU A 123 -9.55 5.76 -15.17
C LEU A 123 -8.82 5.57 -13.84
N ARG A 124 -8.94 6.53 -12.91
CA ARG A 124 -8.37 6.43 -11.56
C ARG A 124 -8.92 5.22 -10.81
N ALA A 125 -10.25 5.01 -10.87
CA ALA A 125 -10.91 3.89 -10.22
C ALA A 125 -10.39 2.55 -10.78
N ARG A 126 -10.16 2.49 -12.09
CA ARG A 126 -9.61 1.32 -12.77
C ARG A 126 -8.19 0.99 -12.31
N TYR A 127 -7.29 1.98 -12.30
CA TYR A 127 -5.96 1.84 -11.69
C TYR A 127 -6.02 1.45 -10.21
N GLY A 128 -7.10 1.81 -9.50
CA GLY A 128 -7.37 1.42 -8.12
C GLY A 128 -7.43 -0.09 -7.87
N LYS A 129 -7.64 -0.91 -8.91
CA LYS A 129 -7.52 -2.38 -8.87
C LYS A 129 -6.07 -2.88 -8.86
N CYS A 130 -5.14 -2.08 -9.40
CA CYS A 130 -3.72 -2.40 -9.41
C CYS A 130 -2.98 -1.87 -8.17
N LEU A 131 -3.57 -0.90 -7.46
CA LEU A 131 -3.01 -0.27 -6.26
C LEU A 131 -3.19 -1.08 -4.98
N GLY A 132 -2.20 -0.94 -4.09
CA GLY A 132 -2.19 -1.55 -2.76
C GLY A 132 -2.18 -3.08 -2.81
N SER A 133 -2.73 -3.72 -1.77
CA SER A 133 -2.76 -5.18 -1.67
C SER A 133 -3.88 -5.78 -2.54
N ALA A 134 -3.70 -5.75 -3.87
CA ALA A 134 -4.67 -6.30 -4.83
C ALA A 134 -4.68 -7.84 -4.89
N VAL A 135 -3.51 -8.48 -4.70
CA VAL A 135 -3.36 -9.92 -4.89
C VAL A 135 -3.85 -10.74 -3.71
N ASN A 136 -3.41 -10.40 -2.49
CA ASN A 136 -3.70 -11.24 -1.31
C ASN A 136 -5.19 -11.42 -1.01
N PRO A 137 -6.07 -10.40 -1.13
CA PRO A 137 -7.50 -10.56 -0.90
C PRO A 137 -8.17 -11.54 -1.89
N VAL A 138 -7.60 -11.71 -3.09
CA VAL A 138 -8.12 -12.64 -4.10
C VAL A 138 -7.64 -14.07 -3.84
N LEU A 139 -6.40 -14.23 -3.35
CA LEU A 139 -5.80 -15.57 -3.17
C LEU A 139 -6.09 -16.22 -1.82
N ARG A 140 -6.53 -15.45 -0.81
CA ARG A 140 -6.69 -15.93 0.58
C ARG A 140 -8.11 -16.37 0.88
N GLU A 141 -8.55 -17.41 0.17
CA GLU A 141 -9.84 -18.08 0.39
C GLU A 141 -9.74 -19.13 1.51
N GLY A 142 -9.08 -18.75 2.61
CA GLY A 142 -8.80 -19.63 3.74
C GLY A 142 -8.03 -18.90 4.84
N ASN A 143 -7.90 -19.56 5.99
CA ASN A 143 -7.17 -19.02 7.14
C ASN A 143 -5.66 -19.21 7.01
N SER A 144 -4.88 -18.57 7.88
CA SER A 144 -3.41 -18.63 7.85
C SER A 144 -2.87 -19.56 8.95
N ASP A 145 -2.12 -20.60 8.56
CA ASP A 145 -1.14 -21.27 9.42
C ASP A 145 0.25 -20.70 9.12
N ARG A 146 0.86 -20.01 10.09
CA ARG A 146 2.20 -19.43 9.95
C ARG A 146 3.07 -19.75 11.16
N ARG A 147 4.12 -20.54 10.93
CA ARG A 147 5.06 -20.99 11.97
C ARG A 147 6.46 -21.19 11.41
N ALA A 148 7.47 -20.98 12.23
CA ALA A 148 8.85 -21.28 11.87
C ALA A 148 9.07 -22.80 11.85
N PRO A 149 9.58 -23.40 10.77
CA PRO A 149 9.91 -24.83 10.74
C PRO A 149 10.99 -25.18 11.78
N THR A 150 10.92 -26.38 12.35
CA THR A 150 11.87 -26.85 13.38
C THR A 150 13.32 -26.79 12.92
N ALA A 151 13.60 -27.13 11.67
CA ALA A 151 14.95 -27.04 11.09
C ALA A 151 15.49 -25.61 11.11
N VAL A 152 14.67 -24.62 10.73
CA VAL A 152 15.02 -23.19 10.76
C VAL A 152 15.26 -22.72 12.20
N LYS A 153 14.41 -23.14 13.15
CA LYS A 153 14.59 -22.78 14.57
C LYS A 153 15.87 -23.38 15.16
N ASN A 154 16.20 -24.63 14.81
CA ASN A 154 17.43 -25.28 15.25
C ASN A 154 18.67 -24.62 14.63
N TYR A 155 18.60 -24.22 13.36
CA TYR A 155 19.66 -23.46 12.71
C TYR A 155 19.91 -22.12 13.43
N ALA A 156 18.85 -21.37 13.75
CA ALA A 156 18.95 -20.09 14.47
C ALA A 156 19.52 -20.23 15.89
N ARG A 157 19.32 -21.38 16.56
CA ARG A 157 19.96 -21.66 17.86
C ARG A 157 21.47 -21.90 17.73
N LYS A 158 21.90 -22.57 16.66
CA LYS A 158 23.32 -22.86 16.38
C LYS A 158 24.06 -21.65 15.80
N ASN A 159 23.33 -20.80 15.08
CA ASN A 159 23.85 -19.61 14.41
C ASN A 159 23.00 -18.40 14.86
N PRO A 160 23.19 -17.92 16.09
CA PRO A 160 22.43 -16.79 16.60
C PRO A 160 22.71 -15.57 15.73
N HIS A 161 21.64 -14.92 15.27
CA HIS A 161 21.75 -13.63 14.61
C HIS A 161 22.07 -12.55 15.65
N SER A 162 22.62 -11.43 15.19
CA SER A 162 22.86 -10.28 16.05
C SER A 162 21.56 -9.80 16.68
N MET A 163 21.60 -9.58 17.98
CA MET A 163 20.53 -8.97 18.75
C MET A 163 21.13 -7.77 19.47
N GLY A 164 20.61 -6.58 19.19
CA GLY A 164 21.05 -5.36 19.87
C GLY A 164 20.81 -5.47 21.38
N GLU A 165 21.76 -4.98 22.17
CA GLU A 165 21.60 -4.94 23.62
C GLU A 165 20.49 -3.96 24.01
N TRP A 166 19.58 -4.40 24.87
CA TRP A 166 18.55 -3.54 25.46
C TRP A 166 19.01 -3.01 26.81
N LYS A 167 19.11 -1.67 26.91
CA LYS A 167 19.46 -0.98 28.14
C LYS A 167 18.22 -0.61 28.93
N GLN A 168 18.29 -0.68 30.26
CA GLN A 168 17.18 -0.32 31.15
C GLN A 168 16.79 1.16 31.06
N TRP A 169 17.73 2.02 30.65
CA TRP A 169 17.51 3.45 30.45
C TRP A 169 17.08 3.80 29.01
N SER A 170 16.65 2.81 28.20
CA SER A 170 16.11 3.09 26.86
C SER A 170 14.87 3.97 26.97
N GLN A 171 14.85 5.06 26.20
CA GLN A 171 13.70 5.96 26.10
C GLN A 171 12.78 5.61 24.93
N THR A 172 13.12 4.58 24.14
CA THR A 172 12.27 4.10 23.04
C THR A 172 10.94 3.63 23.58
N HIS A 173 9.85 4.19 23.06
CA HIS A 173 8.49 3.81 23.41
C HIS A 173 7.57 3.91 22.18
N CYS A 174 6.41 3.26 22.26
CA CYS A 174 5.35 3.42 21.28
C CYS A 174 4.40 4.50 21.80
N SER A 175 4.12 5.52 20.99
CA SER A 175 3.08 6.48 21.27
C SER A 175 1.91 6.29 20.31
N HIS A 176 0.69 6.36 20.84
CA HIS A 176 -0.55 6.19 20.08
C HIS A 176 -1.63 7.13 20.60
N MET A 177 -2.66 7.36 19.78
CA MET A 177 -3.80 8.18 20.17
C MET A 177 -4.55 7.54 21.35
N SER A 178 -5.02 8.38 22.28
CA SER A 178 -5.79 7.96 23.46
C SER A 178 -7.28 8.30 23.37
N TYR A 179 -7.71 8.92 22.27
CA TYR A 179 -9.10 9.18 21.91
C TYR A 179 -9.19 9.55 20.42
N GLY A 180 -10.39 9.43 19.84
CA GLY A 180 -10.67 9.93 18.49
C GLY A 180 -9.97 9.18 17.36
N ASP A 181 -9.42 8.00 17.62
CA ASP A 181 -8.95 7.06 16.60
C ASP A 181 -10.03 6.01 16.29
N PHE A 182 -9.69 5.06 15.41
CA PHE A 182 -10.60 3.97 15.05
C PHE A 182 -11.00 3.12 16.25
N TYR A 183 -10.08 2.83 17.17
CA TYR A 183 -10.32 1.99 18.34
C TYR A 183 -11.41 2.58 19.24
N HIS A 184 -11.29 3.87 19.58
CA HIS A 184 -12.25 4.52 20.48
C HIS A 184 -13.59 4.84 19.78
N GLY A 185 -13.62 4.88 18.44
CA GLY A 185 -14.82 5.16 17.65
C GLY A 185 -15.54 3.93 17.11
N GLU A 186 -15.03 2.72 17.36
CA GLU A 186 -15.56 1.49 16.79
C GLU A 186 -16.94 1.13 17.38
N LYS A 187 -17.83 0.70 16.50
CA LYS A 187 -19.10 0.04 16.84
C LYS A 187 -19.20 -1.22 16.02
N SER A 188 -19.60 -2.31 16.65
CA SER A 188 -19.73 -3.63 16.04
C SER A 188 -21.13 -4.20 16.25
N MET A 189 -21.60 -5.01 15.31
CA MET A 189 -22.76 -5.87 15.51
C MET A 189 -22.66 -7.14 14.67
N THR A 190 -23.29 -8.21 15.16
CA THR A 190 -23.54 -9.45 14.41
C THR A 190 -24.94 -9.44 13.85
N LEU A 191 -25.09 -9.81 12.58
CA LEU A 191 -26.40 -9.89 11.93
C LEU A 191 -27.17 -11.14 12.34
N ASP A 192 -28.49 -10.98 12.45
CA ASP A 192 -29.49 -12.01 12.74
C ASP A 192 -30.11 -12.64 11.48
N ARG A 193 -29.81 -12.06 10.31
CA ARG A 193 -30.19 -12.51 8.96
C ARG A 193 -29.45 -11.71 7.91
N ALA A 194 -29.40 -12.23 6.69
CA ALA A 194 -28.88 -11.52 5.52
C ALA A 194 -29.63 -10.20 5.26
N ARG A 195 -28.88 -9.14 4.89
CA ARG A 195 -29.40 -7.78 4.68
C ARG A 195 -28.63 -7.08 3.57
N ASP A 196 -29.33 -6.26 2.78
CA ASP A 196 -28.70 -5.26 1.92
C ASP A 196 -28.64 -3.94 2.68
N VAL A 197 -27.43 -3.39 2.85
CA VAL A 197 -27.21 -2.11 3.54
C VAL A 197 -26.64 -1.05 2.60
N LYS A 198 -26.79 0.21 2.99
CA LYS A 198 -26.28 1.40 2.29
C LYS A 198 -25.48 2.25 3.27
N MET A 199 -24.36 2.82 2.83
CA MET A 199 -23.57 3.78 3.62
C MET A 199 -23.88 5.19 3.14
N GLU A 200 -24.43 6.03 4.01
CA GLU A 200 -24.77 7.41 3.70
C GLU A 200 -24.30 8.38 4.79
N LEU A 201 -23.96 9.59 4.38
CA LEU A 201 -23.62 10.71 5.25
C LEU A 201 -24.76 11.72 5.20
N VAL A 202 -25.43 11.93 6.33
CA VAL A 202 -26.36 13.05 6.51
C VAL A 202 -25.54 14.26 6.95
N THR A 203 -25.47 15.28 6.09
CA THR A 203 -24.70 16.49 6.36
C THR A 203 -25.46 17.44 7.30
N ASN A 204 -24.75 18.40 7.91
CA ASN A 204 -25.37 19.40 8.79
C ASN A 204 -26.43 20.28 8.10
N SER A 205 -26.42 20.35 6.76
CA SER A 205 -27.46 21.05 5.98
C SER A 205 -28.70 20.19 5.70
N GLY A 206 -28.73 18.95 6.18
CA GLY A 206 -29.81 17.98 5.91
C GLY A 206 -29.68 17.24 4.57
N LYS A 207 -28.67 17.56 3.74
CA LYS A 207 -28.40 16.82 2.50
C LYS A 207 -27.81 15.45 2.80
N THR A 208 -28.36 14.40 2.17
CA THR A 208 -27.82 13.04 2.24
C THR A 208 -26.87 12.78 1.07
N VAL A 209 -25.66 12.32 1.39
CA VAL A 209 -24.64 11.89 0.42
C VAL A 209 -24.49 10.38 0.53
N VAL A 210 -24.77 9.66 -0.55
CA VAL A 210 -24.56 8.21 -0.60
C VAL A 210 -23.09 7.92 -0.88
N LEU A 211 -22.41 7.30 0.08
CA LEU A 211 -20.99 6.93 -0.03
C LEU A 211 -20.85 5.56 -0.70
N LYS A 212 -21.72 4.61 -0.34
CA LYS A 212 -21.78 3.28 -0.96
C LYS A 212 -23.24 2.86 -1.08
N PRO A 213 -23.77 2.68 -2.31
CA PRO A 213 -25.20 2.49 -2.53
C PRO A 213 -25.72 1.14 -2.02
N LYS A 214 -24.89 0.09 -2.09
CA LYS A 214 -25.26 -1.27 -1.70
C LYS A 214 -24.05 -2.05 -1.19
N VAL A 215 -24.25 -2.75 -0.08
CA VAL A 215 -23.40 -3.83 0.44
C VAL A 215 -24.32 -4.98 0.83
N ALA A 216 -24.17 -6.13 0.19
CA ALA A 216 -24.91 -7.33 0.55
C ALA A 216 -24.19 -8.02 1.71
N LEU A 217 -24.91 -8.30 2.79
CA LEU A 217 -24.40 -8.93 3.99
C LEU A 217 -25.12 -10.26 4.25
N GLN A 218 -24.40 -11.22 4.80
CA GLN A 218 -24.84 -12.58 5.08
C GLN A 218 -25.50 -12.71 6.45
N ASP A 219 -26.17 -13.84 6.67
CA ASP A 219 -26.63 -14.23 8.00
C ASP A 219 -25.42 -14.56 8.89
N GLY A 220 -25.45 -14.10 10.15
CA GLY A 220 -24.34 -14.23 11.09
C GLY A 220 -23.10 -13.38 10.78
N GLU A 221 -23.11 -12.54 9.74
CA GLU A 221 -21.96 -11.68 9.40
C GLU A 221 -21.73 -10.64 10.50
N VAL A 222 -20.46 -10.41 10.85
CA VAL A 222 -20.05 -9.35 11.78
C VAL A 222 -19.66 -8.13 10.96
N ILE A 223 -20.20 -6.98 11.31
CA ILE A 223 -19.86 -5.70 10.68
C ILE A 223 -19.45 -4.67 11.71
N ASP A 224 -18.45 -3.87 11.33
CA ASP A 224 -17.89 -2.82 12.17
C ASP A 224 -17.94 -1.46 11.45
N SER A 225 -18.17 -0.40 12.21
CA SER A 225 -18.09 0.97 11.76
C SER A 225 -17.22 1.77 12.72
N MET A 226 -16.24 2.46 12.17
CA MET A 226 -15.22 3.19 12.92
C MET A 226 -14.84 4.45 12.16
N PHE A 227 -14.38 5.47 12.88
CA PHE A 227 -13.88 6.71 12.29
C PHE A 227 -12.66 7.22 13.05
N MET A 228 -11.81 8.00 12.38
CA MET A 228 -10.70 8.71 13.00
C MET A 228 -10.92 10.21 12.83
N SER A 229 -10.86 10.93 13.95
CA SER A 229 -10.97 12.39 13.99
C SER A 229 -9.68 13.02 13.47
N LYS A 230 -9.76 13.72 12.35
CA LYS A 230 -8.65 14.54 11.82
C LYS A 230 -8.11 15.49 12.88
N LYS A 231 -8.99 16.16 13.63
CA LYS A 231 -8.59 17.11 14.67
C LYS A 231 -7.75 16.43 15.74
N ALA A 232 -8.25 15.32 16.29
CA ALA A 232 -7.53 14.57 17.32
C ALA A 232 -6.19 14.03 16.81
N LEU A 233 -6.14 13.58 15.54
CA LEU A 233 -4.91 13.11 14.91
C LEU A 233 -3.87 14.24 14.78
N CYS A 234 -4.29 15.43 14.33
CA CYS A 234 -3.37 16.56 14.21
C CYS A 234 -2.86 17.04 15.58
N ASP A 235 -3.75 17.12 16.57
CA ASP A 235 -3.39 17.50 17.95
C ASP A 235 -2.41 16.48 18.55
N PHE A 236 -2.64 15.19 18.31
CA PHE A 236 -1.73 14.10 18.68
C PHE A 236 -0.35 14.30 18.06
N TYR A 237 -0.25 14.47 16.74
CA TYR A 237 1.05 14.64 16.08
C TYR A 237 1.82 15.86 16.59
N GLU A 238 1.17 17.01 16.78
CA GLU A 238 1.83 18.19 17.30
C GLU A 238 2.38 17.93 18.72
N ARG A 239 1.61 17.25 19.58
CA ARG A 239 2.06 16.85 20.92
C ARG A 239 3.27 15.92 20.87
N GLU A 240 3.20 14.84 20.09
CA GLU A 240 4.29 13.85 20.03
C GLU A 240 5.57 14.41 19.39
N LEU A 241 5.44 15.31 18.42
CA LEU A 241 6.60 16.00 17.84
C LEU A 241 7.29 16.89 18.89
N ASN A 242 6.52 17.61 19.70
CA ASN A 242 7.08 18.43 20.78
C ASN A 242 7.70 17.55 21.88
N ASP A 243 7.04 16.46 22.28
CA ASP A 243 7.59 15.53 23.27
C ASP A 243 8.92 14.90 22.80
N CYS A 244 9.00 14.45 21.55
CA CYS A 244 10.23 13.90 21.00
C CYS A 244 11.36 14.94 20.99
N ARG A 245 11.04 16.20 20.67
CA ARG A 245 12.01 17.30 20.65
C ARG A 245 12.52 17.60 22.04
N ASP A 246 11.60 17.78 22.99
CA ASP A 246 11.91 18.17 24.36
C ASP A 246 12.66 17.04 25.10
N SER A 247 12.35 15.78 24.77
CA SER A 247 13.05 14.58 25.27
C SER A 247 14.35 14.26 24.52
N GLY A 248 14.63 14.92 23.39
CA GLY A 248 15.85 14.70 22.59
C GLY A 248 15.91 13.35 21.86
N ILE A 249 14.78 12.69 21.65
CA ILE A 249 14.68 11.38 20.97
C ILE A 249 14.34 11.55 19.48
N LEU A 250 14.54 10.48 18.70
CA LEU A 250 14.15 10.46 17.29
C LEU A 250 12.65 10.27 17.15
N PHE A 251 12.04 11.05 16.27
CA PHE A 251 10.66 10.83 15.84
C PHE A 251 10.62 9.84 14.67
N SER A 252 9.77 8.84 14.77
CA SER A 252 9.53 7.84 13.72
C SER A 252 8.04 7.59 13.55
N LEU A 253 7.59 7.50 12.29
CA LEU A 253 6.21 7.21 11.96
C LEU A 253 6.05 5.78 11.44
N HIS A 254 5.25 4.98 12.13
CA HIS A 254 4.99 3.58 11.76
C HIS A 254 3.54 3.39 11.34
N VAL A 255 3.31 3.44 10.03
CA VAL A 255 1.99 3.20 9.41
C VAL A 255 2.12 2.21 8.24
N LYS A 256 0.99 1.68 7.78
CA LYS A 256 0.93 0.69 6.69
C LYS A 256 0.26 1.26 5.42
N ALA A 257 0.83 2.31 4.84
CA ALA A 257 0.24 3.11 3.76
C ALA A 257 -0.12 2.33 2.48
N THR A 258 0.64 1.28 2.15
CA THR A 258 0.40 0.45 0.95
C THR A 258 -0.76 -0.53 1.11
N MET A 259 -0.89 -1.14 2.29
CA MET A 259 -1.98 -2.08 2.57
C MET A 259 -3.29 -1.32 2.81
N MET A 260 -3.23 -0.29 3.66
CA MET A 260 -4.36 0.58 3.97
C MET A 260 -4.43 1.74 2.96
N LYS A 261 -4.67 1.40 1.70
CA LYS A 261 -4.50 2.28 0.52
C LYS A 261 -5.29 3.60 0.54
N VAL A 262 -6.28 3.73 1.43
CA VAL A 262 -7.09 4.95 1.59
C VAL A 262 -6.74 5.69 2.87
N SER A 263 -6.82 5.04 4.03
CA SER A 263 -6.71 5.72 5.32
C SER A 263 -5.28 6.15 5.66
N HIS A 264 -4.30 5.25 5.51
CA HIS A 264 -2.95 5.50 5.99
C HIS A 264 -2.15 6.54 5.16
N PRO A 265 -2.35 6.70 3.85
CA PRO A 265 -1.79 7.84 3.12
C PRO A 265 -2.27 9.20 3.66
N ILE A 266 -3.53 9.30 4.10
CA ILE A 266 -4.06 10.52 4.73
C ILE A 266 -3.41 10.75 6.10
N VAL A 267 -3.30 9.69 6.91
CA VAL A 267 -2.62 9.72 8.22
C VAL A 267 -1.15 10.15 8.07
N PHE A 268 -0.46 9.64 7.05
CA PHE A 268 0.90 10.00 6.71
C PHE A 268 1.02 11.48 6.27
N GLY A 269 0.17 11.92 5.33
CA GLY A 269 0.22 13.28 4.83
C GLY A 269 -0.08 14.34 5.89
N HIS A 270 -0.95 14.03 6.87
CA HIS A 270 -1.14 14.91 8.03
C HIS A 270 0.13 15.04 8.89
N CYS A 271 0.85 13.94 9.13
CA CYS A 271 2.13 14.00 9.83
C CYS A 271 3.14 14.90 9.10
N VAL A 272 3.24 14.76 7.77
CA VAL A 272 4.14 15.58 6.94
C VAL A 272 3.79 17.06 7.03
N LYS A 273 2.50 17.40 6.86
CA LYS A 273 2.03 18.79 6.93
C LYS A 273 2.26 19.42 8.29
N ILE A 274 2.14 18.65 9.37
CA ILE A 274 2.37 19.16 10.73
C ILE A 274 3.86 19.32 11.00
N TYR A 275 4.69 18.35 10.58
CA TYR A 275 6.13 18.45 10.73
C TYR A 275 6.67 19.71 10.03
N TYR A 276 6.28 19.95 8.78
CA TYR A 276 6.71 21.10 7.97
C TYR A 276 5.70 22.26 7.99
N LYS A 277 4.95 22.47 9.08
CA LYS A 277 3.79 23.38 9.08
C LYS A 277 4.12 24.78 8.57
N GLU A 278 5.27 25.34 8.95
CA GLU A 278 5.64 26.72 8.62
C GLU A 278 5.90 26.88 7.11
N ALA A 279 6.56 25.90 6.50
CA ALA A 279 6.74 25.86 5.05
C ALA A 279 5.41 25.71 4.31
N PHE A 280 4.49 24.87 4.82
CA PHE A 280 3.15 24.71 4.24
C PHE A 280 2.25 25.93 4.42
N GLU A 281 2.37 26.65 5.52
CA GLU A 281 1.65 27.91 5.76
C GLU A 281 2.15 29.01 4.82
N LYS A 282 3.46 29.09 4.60
CA LYS A 282 4.08 30.10 3.72
C LYS A 282 3.84 29.81 2.23
N HIS A 283 4.04 28.56 1.79
CA HIS A 283 4.03 28.17 0.37
C HIS A 283 2.75 27.46 -0.07
N GLY A 284 1.74 27.34 0.81
CA GLY A 284 0.55 26.52 0.58
C GLY A 284 -0.18 26.79 -0.75
N LYS A 285 -0.33 28.06 -1.14
CA LYS A 285 -0.97 28.43 -2.42
C LYS A 285 -0.20 27.87 -3.62
N LEU A 286 1.13 28.01 -3.61
CA LEU A 286 1.99 27.49 -4.67
C LEU A 286 1.97 25.95 -4.68
N PHE A 287 1.96 25.32 -3.51
CA PHE A 287 1.82 23.87 -3.41
C PHE A 287 0.48 23.38 -3.97
N ASP A 288 -0.63 24.10 -3.73
CA ASP A 288 -1.93 23.79 -4.30
C ASP A 288 -1.93 23.96 -5.84
N GLU A 289 -1.34 25.04 -6.36
CA GLU A 289 -1.20 25.30 -7.81
C GLU A 289 -0.37 24.23 -8.52
N LEU A 290 0.70 23.74 -7.88
CA LEU A 290 1.55 22.66 -8.38
C LEU A 290 0.93 21.27 -8.20
N GLY A 291 -0.20 21.16 -7.49
CA GLY A 291 -0.84 19.88 -7.19
C GLY A 291 -0.01 19.01 -6.25
N VAL A 292 0.72 19.59 -5.30
CA VAL A 292 1.53 18.85 -4.33
C VAL A 292 0.64 18.02 -3.40
N ASN A 293 0.81 16.71 -3.43
CA ASN A 293 0.10 15.77 -2.56
C ASN A 293 1.05 14.95 -1.70
N VAL A 294 1.36 15.46 -0.50
CA VAL A 294 2.25 14.79 0.45
C VAL A 294 1.68 13.53 1.09
N ASN A 295 0.42 13.16 0.83
CA ASN A 295 -0.06 11.81 1.16
C ASN A 295 0.75 10.73 0.42
N ASN A 296 1.40 11.10 -0.69
CA ASN A 296 2.26 10.24 -1.50
C ASN A 296 3.75 10.32 -1.12
N GLY A 297 4.13 11.11 -0.10
CA GLY A 297 5.54 11.29 0.29
C GLY A 297 6.09 12.69 0.01
N MET A 298 7.21 13.02 0.66
CA MET A 298 7.98 14.25 0.40
C MET A 298 8.66 14.24 -0.98
N SER A 299 8.95 13.06 -1.55
CA SER A 299 9.53 12.95 -2.89
C SER A 299 8.67 13.65 -3.94
N VAL A 300 7.34 13.54 -3.84
CA VAL A 300 6.41 14.22 -4.76
C VAL A 300 6.53 15.74 -4.63
N LEU A 301 6.72 16.27 -3.42
CA LEU A 301 6.97 17.70 -3.25
C LEU A 301 8.26 18.10 -3.97
N TYR A 302 9.36 17.38 -3.73
CA TYR A 302 10.66 17.65 -4.36
C TYR A 302 10.60 17.56 -5.90
N GLU A 303 9.87 16.59 -6.45
CA GLU A 303 9.66 16.45 -7.89
C GLU A 303 8.88 17.63 -8.48
N LYS A 304 7.79 18.07 -7.82
CA LYS A 304 6.97 19.17 -8.33
C LYS A 304 7.72 20.51 -8.28
N ILE A 305 8.45 20.80 -7.20
CA ILE A 305 9.23 22.05 -7.09
C ILE A 305 10.46 22.08 -8.01
N ALA A 306 10.91 20.94 -8.53
CA ALA A 306 12.01 20.90 -9.50
C ALA A 306 11.64 21.55 -10.85
N THR A 307 10.34 21.78 -11.11
CA THR A 307 9.86 22.49 -12.30
C THR A 307 9.87 24.02 -12.15
N LEU A 308 10.09 24.52 -10.93
CA LEU A 308 10.13 25.96 -10.63
C LEU A 308 11.48 26.59 -10.97
N PRO A 309 11.53 27.94 -11.09
CA PRO A 309 12.79 28.67 -11.09
C PRO A 309 13.63 28.36 -9.85
N GLU A 310 14.95 28.27 -10.05
CA GLU A 310 15.91 27.90 -9.00
C GLU A 310 15.78 28.74 -7.72
N THR A 311 15.56 30.05 -7.85
CA THR A 311 15.40 30.95 -6.70
C THR A 311 14.20 30.59 -5.81
N GLN A 312 13.07 30.20 -6.42
CA GLN A 312 11.88 29.79 -5.67
C GLN A 312 12.05 28.40 -5.06
N ARG A 313 12.64 27.47 -5.82
CA ARG A 313 12.94 26.12 -5.35
C ARG A 313 13.86 26.17 -4.13
N ASP A 314 14.93 26.96 -4.19
CA ASP A 314 15.92 27.06 -3.11
C ASP A 314 15.34 27.75 -1.86
N GLU A 315 14.43 28.71 -2.04
CA GLU A 315 13.66 29.29 -0.93
C GLU A 315 12.80 28.22 -0.23
N ILE A 316 12.06 27.41 -0.98
CA ILE A 316 11.23 26.33 -0.42
C ILE A 316 12.10 25.32 0.33
N ILE A 317 13.23 24.90 -0.26
CA ILE A 317 14.16 23.95 0.36
C ILE A 317 14.71 24.52 1.68
N ARG A 318 15.12 25.79 1.69
CA ARG A 318 15.59 26.46 2.91
C ARG A 318 14.51 26.50 3.99
N ASP A 319 13.27 26.82 3.64
CA ASP A 319 12.18 26.89 4.62
C ASP A 319 11.79 25.50 5.16
N LEU A 320 11.91 24.44 4.34
CA LEU A 320 11.78 23.06 4.79
C LEU A 320 12.89 22.68 5.78
N HIS A 321 14.13 23.10 5.53
CA HIS A 321 15.24 22.90 6.47
C HIS A 321 15.05 23.69 7.77
N ALA A 322 14.57 24.93 7.70
CA ALA A 322 14.27 25.73 8.89
C ALA A 322 13.26 25.04 9.82
N CYS A 323 12.24 24.36 9.25
CA CYS A 323 11.32 23.55 10.05
C CYS A 323 12.05 22.46 10.86
N GLN A 324 13.10 21.85 10.31
CA GLN A 324 13.86 20.79 10.98
C GLN A 324 14.65 21.29 12.19
N GLU A 325 14.99 22.59 12.25
CA GLU A 325 15.68 23.19 13.41
C GLU A 325 14.79 23.28 14.65
N HIS A 326 13.47 23.35 14.45
CA HIS A 326 12.48 23.52 15.53
C HIS A 326 11.62 22.26 15.76
N ARG A 327 11.90 21.18 15.02
CA ARG A 327 11.23 19.87 15.09
C ARG A 327 12.21 18.78 15.57
N PRO A 328 11.71 17.65 16.10
CA PRO A 328 12.57 16.54 16.50
C PRO A 328 13.29 15.98 15.28
N ARG A 329 14.50 15.44 15.50
CA ARG A 329 15.21 14.69 14.47
C ARG A 329 14.37 13.49 14.02
N LEU A 330 14.31 13.26 12.72
CA LEU A 330 13.57 12.14 12.13
C LEU A 330 14.43 10.88 12.07
N ALA A 331 13.78 9.72 12.18
CA ALA A 331 14.37 8.47 11.74
C ALA A 331 14.62 8.50 10.23
N MET A 332 15.79 8.01 9.81
CA MET A 332 16.21 8.03 8.41
C MET A 332 16.00 6.65 7.78
N VAL A 333 15.44 6.63 6.57
CA VAL A 333 15.39 5.41 5.75
C VAL A 333 16.80 5.09 5.22
N ASP A 334 17.48 6.11 4.73
CA ASP A 334 18.89 6.11 4.35
C ASP A 334 19.48 7.47 4.76
N SER A 335 20.63 7.45 5.45
CA SER A 335 21.27 8.66 5.99
C SER A 335 22.56 9.05 5.27
N ALA A 336 23.05 8.20 4.36
CA ALA A 336 24.36 8.32 3.74
C ALA A 336 24.41 9.35 2.60
#